data_AF-A0A261TL11-F1
#
_entry.id   AF-A0A261TL11-F1
#
_cell.length_a   1.000
_cell.length_b   1.000
_cell.length_c   1.000
_cell.angle_alpha   90.00
_cell.angle_beta   90.00
_cell.angle_gamma   90.00
#
_symmetry.space_group_name_H-M   'P 1'
#
loop_
_entity.id
_entity.type
_entity.pdbx_description
1 polymer ?
#
loop_
_entity_poly.entity_id
_entity_poly.type
_entity_poly.pdbx_seq_one_letter_code
_entity_poly.pdbx_strand_id
1 'polypeptide(L)'
;MTESMQSPCELARAFARALRVGARGAVLAACLAAGSGVTPAVAASSQTKAQGQAPAQVRSLAEEPRVRADLLEVLGYARGSYTMPQALVLTQVLQALHSDAARRRIPLDDGRYLLSSLDETTRGRDRAALLYNAQGQLAAVGLVNGQCHLGDEGLLDCRAEDEAWLSVFVPVTRAPTRDAAILSTFERWAAQPPLLDDAPVQQRIAHVELVPVEAGAQTWGAAQLPPGFPLAFVALAPGHVALETAAGGGAYTFPPALEGVPLVNDWDEQEGRPPRAFEIAWRSYAPYDEVRTQSMRRAGGARLQRGAHGVVLSGERDGYSYMLQLDDEGEAGVLVTLALWRGTLPHP
;
A
#
# COMPACT_ATOMS: atom_id res chain seq x y z
N MET A 1 4.87 17.01 37.46
CA MET A 1 4.43 18.14 36.62
C MET A 1 4.77 17.77 35.19
N THR A 2 4.14 16.78 34.54
CA THR A 2 2.75 16.67 34.02
C THR A 2 2.34 17.84 33.15
N GLU A 3 2.54 17.68 31.83
CA GLU A 3 1.74 18.18 30.69
C GLU A 3 2.47 17.72 29.41
N SER A 4 1.87 17.23 28.33
CA SER A 4 0.46 17.09 27.97
C SER A 4 0.36 15.96 26.94
N MET A 5 -0.63 15.09 27.16
CA MET A 5 -1.03 13.99 26.29
C MET A 5 -1.51 14.54 24.95
N GLN A 6 -0.91 14.09 23.84
CA GLN A 6 -1.52 14.24 22.52
C GLN A 6 -2.83 13.44 22.52
N SER A 7 -3.93 14.16 22.30
CA SER A 7 -5.29 13.61 22.39
C SER A 7 -5.52 12.49 21.35
N PRO A 8 -6.21 11.39 21.71
CA PRO A 8 -6.63 10.33 20.79
C PRO A 8 -7.44 10.84 19.58
N CYS A 9 -8.02 12.04 19.70
CA CYS A 9 -8.76 12.69 18.63
C CYS A 9 -7.87 13.20 17.48
N GLU A 10 -6.57 13.45 17.70
CA GLU A 10 -5.66 13.92 16.66
C GLU A 10 -5.12 12.79 15.76
N LEU A 11 -4.91 11.59 16.30
CA LEU A 11 -4.53 10.41 15.53
C LEU A 11 -5.67 9.92 14.63
N ALA A 12 -6.91 9.92 15.13
CA ALA A 12 -8.10 9.64 14.31
C ALA A 12 -8.31 10.69 13.20
N ARG A 13 -7.97 11.97 13.46
CA ARG A 13 -7.99 13.03 12.44
C ARG A 13 -6.86 12.92 11.43
N ALA A 14 -5.71 12.38 11.80
CA ALA A 14 -4.60 12.10 10.87
C ALA A 14 -4.96 10.95 9.93
N PHE A 15 -5.57 9.87 10.44
CA PHE A 15 -6.09 8.77 9.62
C PHE A 15 -7.23 9.22 8.68
N ALA A 16 -8.16 10.04 9.18
CA ALA A 16 -9.23 10.63 8.35
C ALA A 16 -8.71 11.69 7.35
N ARG A 17 -7.56 12.33 7.61
CA ARG A 17 -6.90 13.22 6.64
C ARG A 17 -6.18 12.44 5.54
N ALA A 18 -5.51 11.34 5.87
CA ALA A 18 -4.87 10.48 4.86
C ALA A 18 -5.91 9.92 3.87
N LEU A 19 -7.10 9.55 4.35
CA LEU A 19 -8.22 9.12 3.50
C LEU A 19 -8.88 10.26 2.70
N ARG A 20 -8.73 11.53 3.09
CA ARG A 20 -9.32 12.70 2.39
C ARG A 20 -8.41 13.34 1.35
N VAL A 21 -7.11 13.04 1.34
CA VAL A 21 -6.17 13.63 0.37
C VAL A 21 -6.29 12.99 -1.03
N GLY A 22 -6.94 11.82 -1.15
CA GLY A 22 -7.26 11.21 -2.45
C GLY A 22 -8.40 11.87 -3.24
N ALA A 23 -9.10 12.87 -2.69
CA ALA A 23 -10.36 13.38 -3.24
C ALA A 23 -10.43 14.91 -3.46
N ARG A 24 -9.34 15.58 -3.85
CA ARG A 24 -9.42 16.98 -4.32
C ARG A 24 -8.64 17.22 -5.60
N GLY A 25 -9.39 17.21 -6.70
CA GLY A 25 -8.99 17.70 -8.01
C GLY A 25 -8.55 19.16 -7.99
N ALA A 26 -7.70 19.44 -8.97
CA ALA A 26 -7.21 20.76 -9.35
C ALA A 26 -8.34 21.76 -9.60
N VAL A 27 -8.10 23.05 -9.30
CA VAL A 27 -8.61 24.19 -10.07
C VAL A 27 -7.90 25.50 -9.67
N LEU A 28 -7.43 26.19 -10.72
CA LEU A 28 -7.09 27.61 -10.90
C LEU A 28 -5.97 28.30 -10.10
N ALA A 29 -4.98 28.79 -10.85
CA ALA A 29 -4.68 30.22 -10.89
C ALA A 29 -4.08 30.61 -12.26
N ALA A 30 -4.90 31.27 -13.09
CA ALA A 30 -4.47 32.01 -14.25
C ALA A 30 -4.00 33.40 -13.80
N CYS A 31 -2.81 33.83 -14.24
CA CYS A 31 -2.43 35.23 -14.23
C CYS A 31 -2.05 35.67 -15.64
N LEU A 32 -2.84 36.64 -16.11
CA LEU A 32 -2.66 37.43 -17.31
C LEU A 32 -1.37 38.26 -17.24
N ALA A 33 -0.67 38.37 -18.37
CA ALA A 33 0.03 39.60 -18.74
C ALA A 33 0.05 39.72 -20.27
N ALA A 34 -0.83 40.57 -20.78
CA ALA A 34 -0.75 41.11 -22.12
C ALA A 34 0.28 42.24 -22.14
N GLY A 35 1.13 42.28 -23.17
CA GLY A 35 2.07 43.36 -23.41
C GLY A 35 2.67 43.23 -24.80
N SER A 36 2.01 43.82 -25.79
CA SER A 36 2.53 43.96 -27.16
C SER A 36 3.63 45.03 -27.19
N GLY A 37 4.73 44.75 -27.91
CA GLY A 37 5.59 45.82 -28.44
C GLY A 37 7.06 45.49 -28.68
N VAL A 38 7.41 45.46 -29.97
CA VAL A 38 8.70 45.88 -30.56
C VAL A 38 9.89 44.89 -30.52
N THR A 39 10.24 44.38 -31.70
CA THR A 39 11.59 43.88 -32.05
C THR A 39 12.54 45.04 -32.30
N PRO A 40 13.84 44.90 -31.94
CA PRO A 40 14.83 44.73 -33.01
C PRO A 40 15.89 43.66 -32.71
N ALA A 41 16.46 43.11 -33.78
CA ALA A 41 17.53 42.13 -33.78
C ALA A 41 18.90 42.79 -33.53
N VAL A 42 19.72 42.24 -32.63
CA VAL A 42 21.20 42.37 -32.65
C VAL A 42 21.85 41.12 -32.03
N ALA A 43 22.74 40.53 -32.83
CA ALA A 43 23.95 39.76 -32.53
C ALA A 43 23.94 38.53 -31.60
N ALA A 44 24.41 37.44 -32.22
CA ALA A 44 24.94 36.21 -31.66
C ALA A 44 25.75 36.36 -30.36
N SER A 45 25.43 35.48 -29.41
CA SER A 45 26.41 34.92 -28.46
C SER A 45 25.97 33.49 -28.17
N SER A 46 26.71 32.55 -28.76
CA SER A 46 26.53 31.12 -28.59
C SER A 46 26.88 30.72 -27.16
N GLN A 47 25.92 30.85 -26.24
CA GLN A 47 25.99 30.18 -24.95
C GLN A 47 25.14 28.92 -25.05
N THR A 48 25.82 27.82 -25.34
CA THR A 48 25.32 26.48 -25.11
C THR A 48 24.98 26.38 -23.63
N LYS A 49 23.71 26.62 -23.26
CA LYS A 49 23.18 26.22 -21.96
C LYS A 49 23.31 24.70 -21.93
N ALA A 50 24.36 24.23 -21.26
CA ALA A 50 24.36 22.90 -20.70
C ALA A 50 23.09 22.81 -19.84
N GLN A 51 22.06 22.15 -20.37
CA GLN A 51 20.97 21.65 -19.55
C GLN A 51 21.64 20.70 -18.57
N GLY A 52 21.95 21.21 -17.37
CA GLY A 52 22.26 20.39 -16.24
C GLY A 52 21.08 19.45 -16.09
N GLN A 53 21.28 18.18 -16.47
CA GLN A 53 20.43 17.12 -15.98
C GLN A 53 20.48 17.27 -14.46
N ALA A 54 19.35 17.64 -13.86
CA ALA A 54 19.17 17.48 -12.43
C ALA A 54 19.63 16.04 -12.10
N PRO A 55 20.45 15.84 -11.06
CA PRO A 55 20.88 14.49 -10.70
C PRO A 55 19.64 13.62 -10.61
N ALA A 56 19.65 12.48 -11.30
CA ALA A 56 18.55 11.54 -11.27
C ALA A 56 18.22 11.29 -9.79
N GLN A 57 17.03 11.72 -9.36
CA GLN A 57 16.60 11.61 -7.98
C GLN A 57 16.69 10.13 -7.61
N VAL A 58 17.56 9.79 -6.66
CA VAL A 58 17.74 8.41 -6.21
C VAL A 58 16.45 8.03 -5.53
N ARG A 59 15.64 7.20 -6.18
CA ARG A 59 14.40 6.68 -5.60
C ARG A 59 14.71 5.69 -4.49
N SER A 60 13.87 5.67 -3.47
CA SER A 60 13.94 4.68 -2.39
C SER A 60 13.74 3.28 -2.95
N LEU A 61 14.21 2.27 -2.22
CA LEU A 61 13.93 0.88 -2.58
C LEU A 61 12.42 0.60 -2.62
N ALA A 62 11.63 1.28 -1.79
CA ALA A 62 10.18 1.14 -1.73
C ALA A 62 9.45 1.63 -3.00
N GLU A 63 10.08 2.54 -3.75
CA GLU A 63 9.54 3.10 -4.99
C GLU A 63 10.01 2.36 -6.25
N GLU A 64 11.01 1.48 -6.13
CA GLU A 64 11.54 0.75 -7.27
C GLU A 64 10.51 -0.28 -7.80
N PRO A 65 10.05 -0.16 -9.06
CA PRO A 65 9.01 -1.04 -9.59
C PRO A 65 9.36 -2.53 -9.49
N ARG A 66 10.63 -2.87 -9.70
CA ARG A 66 11.12 -4.25 -9.58
C ARG A 66 11.07 -4.74 -8.14
N VAL A 67 11.49 -3.95 -7.17
CA VAL A 67 11.43 -4.32 -5.74
C VAL A 67 9.98 -4.57 -5.32
N ARG A 68 9.07 -3.69 -5.72
CA ARG A 68 7.63 -3.83 -5.41
C ARG A 68 7.03 -5.08 -6.04
N ALA A 69 7.37 -5.37 -7.30
CA ALA A 69 6.92 -6.58 -7.98
C ALA A 69 7.47 -7.85 -7.32
N ASP A 70 8.77 -7.89 -7.03
CA ASP A 70 9.42 -9.03 -6.38
C ASP A 70 8.85 -9.27 -4.96
N LEU A 71 8.59 -8.20 -4.20
CA LEU A 71 7.95 -8.27 -2.89
C LEU A 71 6.52 -8.78 -2.97
N LEU A 72 5.73 -8.31 -3.94
CA LEU A 72 4.38 -8.81 -4.18
C LEU A 72 4.39 -10.29 -4.58
N GLU A 73 5.34 -10.74 -5.40
CA GLU A 73 5.50 -12.15 -5.78
C GLU A 73 5.79 -13.05 -4.56
N VAL A 74 6.59 -12.56 -3.60
CA VAL A 74 6.98 -13.35 -2.41
C VAL A 74 5.97 -13.27 -1.28
N LEU A 75 5.49 -12.07 -0.94
CA LEU A 75 4.63 -11.82 0.21
C LEU A 75 3.14 -11.92 -0.13
N GLY A 76 2.78 -11.70 -1.40
CA GLY A 76 1.40 -11.58 -1.83
C GLY A 76 0.63 -10.56 -1.00
N TYR A 77 -0.55 -10.98 -0.53
CA TYR A 77 -1.42 -10.17 0.33
C TYR A 77 -1.45 -10.68 1.78
N ALA A 78 -0.38 -11.33 2.22
CA ALA A 78 -0.21 -11.76 3.61
C ALA A 78 -0.40 -10.57 4.57
N ARG A 79 -1.03 -10.84 5.72
CA ARG A 79 -1.28 -9.85 6.78
C ARG A 79 -0.60 -10.28 8.07
N GLY A 80 -0.22 -9.29 8.87
CA GLY A 80 0.35 -9.53 10.19
C GLY A 80 0.56 -8.22 10.94
N SER A 81 0.95 -8.36 12.21
CA SER A 81 1.07 -7.27 13.18
C SER A 81 2.54 -7.06 13.55
N TYR A 82 3.35 -6.59 12.60
CA TYR A 82 4.80 -6.44 12.77
C TYR A 82 5.14 -5.00 13.17
N THR A 83 4.88 -4.05 12.28
CA THR A 83 5.03 -2.60 12.51
C THR A 83 3.67 -1.91 12.56
N MET A 84 2.64 -2.50 11.96
CA MET A 84 1.27 -2.01 11.95
C MET A 84 0.29 -3.16 12.21
N PRO A 85 -0.76 -2.96 13.06
CA PRO A 85 -1.65 -4.05 13.44
C PRO A 85 -2.47 -4.55 12.26
N GLN A 86 -2.44 -5.87 12.04
CA GLN A 86 -3.23 -6.56 11.03
C GLN A 86 -3.10 -5.94 9.62
N ALA A 87 -1.99 -5.25 9.32
CA ALA A 87 -1.76 -4.63 8.02
C ALA A 87 -1.16 -5.64 7.04
N LEU A 88 -1.12 -5.28 5.75
CA LEU A 88 -0.38 -6.07 4.76
C LEU A 88 1.10 -6.07 5.11
N VAL A 89 1.72 -7.25 5.06
CA VAL A 89 3.18 -7.38 5.28
C VAL A 89 3.94 -6.61 4.21
N LEU A 90 3.44 -6.62 2.97
CA LEU A 90 3.99 -5.83 1.86
C LEU A 90 4.14 -4.35 2.22
N THR A 91 3.07 -3.71 2.73
CA THR A 91 3.09 -2.28 3.10
C THR A 91 4.06 -2.01 4.24
N GLN A 92 4.09 -2.89 5.24
CA GLN A 92 5.01 -2.79 6.38
C GLN A 92 6.48 -2.88 5.94
N VAL A 93 6.79 -3.79 5.01
CA VAL A 93 8.15 -3.94 4.45
C VAL A 93 8.53 -2.77 3.57
N LEU A 94 7.63 -2.28 2.70
CA LEU A 94 7.89 -1.11 1.86
C LEU A 94 8.17 0.13 2.71
N GLN A 95 7.41 0.35 3.78
CA GLN A 95 7.69 1.43 4.73
C GLN A 95 9.09 1.27 5.36
N ALA A 96 9.46 0.05 5.76
CA ALA A 96 10.78 -0.27 6.30
C ALA A 96 11.94 -0.20 5.27
N LEU A 97 11.64 0.11 4.00
CA LEU A 97 12.60 0.30 2.92
C LEU A 97 12.63 1.74 2.37
N HIS A 98 11.91 2.67 3.00
CA HIS A 98 11.58 3.97 2.42
C HIS A 98 12.74 4.98 2.39
N SER A 99 13.81 4.80 3.16
CA SER A 99 14.96 5.72 3.12
C SER A 99 15.68 5.69 1.76
N ASP A 100 15.83 6.87 1.16
CA ASP A 100 16.68 7.10 -0.02
C ASP A 100 18.17 6.99 0.34
N ALA A 101 18.56 7.57 1.47
CA ALA A 101 19.95 7.73 1.88
C ALA A 101 20.57 6.46 2.48
N ALA A 102 19.76 5.60 3.12
CA ALA A 102 20.25 4.44 3.85
C ALA A 102 20.27 3.15 3.02
N ARG A 103 20.04 3.23 1.71
CA ARG A 103 20.09 2.09 0.80
C ARG A 103 21.47 1.42 0.83
N ARG A 104 21.48 0.10 1.01
CA ARG A 104 22.71 -0.72 0.90
C ARG A 104 22.51 -1.93 0.03
N ARG A 105 23.60 -2.29 -0.65
CA ARG A 105 23.77 -3.59 -1.30
C ARG A 105 24.92 -4.32 -0.65
N ILE A 106 24.66 -5.46 -0.04
CA ILE A 106 25.65 -6.26 0.68
C ILE A 106 25.87 -7.55 -0.12
N PRO A 107 27.01 -7.73 -0.80
CA PRO A 107 27.32 -8.97 -1.51
C PRO A 107 27.57 -10.12 -0.52
N LEU A 108 27.22 -11.34 -0.93
CA LEU A 108 27.52 -12.58 -0.24
C LEU A 108 28.44 -13.45 -1.10
N ASP A 109 29.21 -14.35 -0.48
CA ASP A 109 30.30 -15.11 -1.12
C ASP A 109 29.87 -16.04 -2.27
N ASP A 110 28.58 -16.33 -2.39
CA ASP A 110 27.99 -17.24 -3.38
C ASP A 110 27.20 -16.51 -4.49
N GLY A 111 27.47 -15.22 -4.68
CA GLY A 111 26.82 -14.38 -5.70
C GLY A 111 25.42 -13.91 -5.31
N ARG A 112 24.90 -14.33 -4.15
CA ARG A 112 23.71 -13.72 -3.53
C ARG A 112 24.04 -12.31 -3.03
N TYR A 113 23.00 -11.52 -2.76
CA TYR A 113 23.16 -10.22 -2.13
C TYR A 113 21.93 -9.83 -1.31
N LEU A 114 22.13 -9.01 -0.29
CA LEU A 114 21.05 -8.29 0.39
C LEU A 114 20.90 -6.90 -0.22
N LEU A 115 19.66 -6.47 -0.47
CA LEU A 115 19.30 -5.06 -0.57
C LEU A 115 18.59 -4.65 0.70
N SER A 116 19.08 -3.66 1.42
CA SER A 116 18.46 -3.20 2.66
C SER A 116 18.29 -1.69 2.65
N SER A 117 17.29 -1.23 3.39
CA SER A 117 17.13 0.17 3.78
C SER A 117 16.44 0.21 5.14
N LEU A 118 15.95 1.38 5.55
CA LEU A 118 15.30 1.59 6.83
C LEU A 118 14.14 2.58 6.71
N ASP A 119 13.30 2.63 7.75
CA ASP A 119 12.32 3.70 7.94
C ASP A 119 12.96 4.87 8.71
N GLU A 120 13.09 6.02 8.05
CA GLU A 120 13.67 7.23 8.67
C GLU A 120 12.75 7.83 9.74
N THR A 121 11.43 7.65 9.60
CA THR A 121 10.44 8.17 10.56
C THR A 121 10.59 7.50 11.93
N THR A 122 11.14 6.28 11.94
CA THR A 122 11.42 5.50 13.14
C THR A 122 12.91 5.48 13.48
N ARG A 123 13.72 6.29 12.79
CA ARG A 123 15.19 6.35 12.90
C ARG A 123 15.85 4.97 12.80
N GLY A 124 15.31 4.11 11.93
CA GLY A 124 15.83 2.77 11.67
C GLY A 124 15.52 1.72 12.74
N ARG A 125 14.61 2.02 13.68
CA ARG A 125 13.99 1.00 14.54
C ARG A 125 13.32 -0.07 13.67
N ASP A 126 12.54 0.37 12.69
CA ASP A 126 11.97 -0.49 11.67
C ASP A 126 12.86 -0.44 10.43
N ARG A 127 13.31 -1.62 9.98
CA ARG A 127 14.20 -1.75 8.81
C ARG A 127 14.03 -3.09 8.14
N ALA A 128 14.26 -3.14 6.84
CA ALA A 128 14.08 -4.36 6.07
C ALA A 128 15.27 -4.65 5.15
N ALA A 129 15.42 -5.94 4.84
CA ALA A 129 16.37 -6.44 3.88
C ALA A 129 15.76 -7.51 2.97
N LEU A 130 16.21 -7.52 1.73
CA LEU A 130 15.74 -8.37 0.65
C LEU A 130 16.88 -9.26 0.19
N LEU A 131 16.76 -10.57 0.40
CA LEU A 131 17.78 -11.53 -0.01
C LEU A 131 17.51 -11.98 -1.43
N TYR A 132 18.38 -11.60 -2.36
CA TYR A 132 18.34 -12.04 -3.75
C TYR A 132 19.29 -13.21 -3.97
N ASN A 133 18.85 -14.20 -4.76
CA ASN A 133 19.70 -15.31 -5.17
C ASN A 133 20.71 -14.87 -6.26
N ALA A 134 21.62 -15.76 -6.66
CA ALA A 134 22.61 -15.49 -7.72
C ALA A 134 21.97 -15.21 -9.10
N GLN A 135 20.71 -15.60 -9.30
CA GLN A 135 19.92 -15.33 -10.50
C GLN A 135 19.17 -13.98 -10.43
N GLY A 136 19.31 -13.24 -9.32
CA GLY A 136 18.63 -11.97 -9.11
C GLY A 136 17.13 -12.11 -8.82
N GLN A 137 16.68 -13.26 -8.33
CA GLN A 137 15.31 -13.49 -7.87
C GLN A 137 15.24 -13.32 -6.35
N LEU A 138 14.18 -12.68 -5.86
CA LEU A 138 13.96 -12.52 -4.43
C LEU A 138 13.70 -13.89 -3.78
N ALA A 139 14.53 -14.23 -2.79
CA ALA A 139 14.52 -15.51 -2.11
C ALA A 139 13.84 -15.45 -0.73
N ALA A 140 14.01 -14.34 -0.01
CA ALA A 140 13.46 -14.11 1.32
C ALA A 140 13.47 -12.63 1.68
N VAL A 141 12.64 -12.24 2.65
CA VAL A 141 12.50 -10.87 3.15
C VAL A 141 12.71 -10.88 4.66
N GLY A 142 13.62 -10.06 5.17
CA GLY A 142 13.80 -9.83 6.60
C GLY A 142 13.22 -8.49 7.01
N LEU A 143 12.47 -8.47 8.10
CA LEU A 143 11.90 -7.26 8.69
C LEU A 143 12.28 -7.21 10.18
N VAL A 144 13.04 -6.20 10.56
CA VAL A 144 13.22 -5.85 11.97
C VAL A 144 12.05 -4.97 12.40
N ASN A 145 11.37 -5.37 13.47
CA ASN A 145 10.12 -4.76 13.92
C ASN A 145 9.91 -4.86 15.44
N GLY A 146 8.96 -4.07 15.95
CA GLY A 146 8.55 -4.05 17.36
C GLY A 146 7.34 -4.93 17.72
N GLN A 147 6.81 -5.75 16.81
CA GLN A 147 5.57 -6.54 17.01
C GLN A 147 4.37 -5.72 17.52
N CYS A 148 3.96 -4.75 16.72
CA CYS A 148 2.90 -3.82 17.08
C CYS A 148 1.50 -4.42 16.93
N HIS A 149 0.68 -4.34 17.98
CA HIS A 149 -0.71 -4.80 18.02
C HIS A 149 -1.66 -3.70 18.50
N LEU A 150 -2.97 -3.92 18.36
CA LEU A 150 -3.98 -3.05 18.98
C LEU A 150 -4.23 -3.57 20.40
N GLY A 151 -4.02 -2.72 21.41
CA GLY A 151 -4.45 -2.99 22.78
C GLY A 151 -5.95 -2.83 22.95
N ASP A 152 -6.45 -3.13 24.15
CA ASP A 152 -7.90 -3.12 24.47
C ASP A 152 -8.57 -1.75 24.26
N GLU A 153 -7.81 -0.65 24.41
CA GLU A 153 -8.28 0.72 24.18
C GLU A 153 -8.22 1.14 22.70
N GLY A 154 -7.86 0.23 21.79
CA GLY A 154 -7.63 0.52 20.38
C GLY A 154 -6.36 1.34 20.10
N LEU A 155 -5.48 1.47 21.10
CA LEU A 155 -4.18 2.13 20.96
C LEU A 155 -3.14 1.15 20.42
N LEU A 156 -2.19 1.67 19.65
CA LEU A 156 -1.05 0.91 19.15
C LEU A 156 -0.11 0.56 20.31
N ASP A 157 0.04 -0.73 20.59
CA ASP A 157 1.00 -1.26 21.56
C ASP A 157 2.13 -1.98 20.80
N CYS A 158 3.31 -1.41 20.83
CA CYS A 158 4.53 -1.99 20.28
C CYS A 158 5.46 -2.37 21.44
N ARG A 159 6.22 -3.47 21.28
CA ARG A 159 7.20 -3.88 22.28
C ARG A 159 8.27 -2.80 22.50
N ALA A 160 8.95 -2.93 23.64
CA ALA A 160 9.96 -1.98 24.11
C ALA A 160 11.01 -1.64 23.03
N GLU A 161 11.39 -0.37 22.97
CA GLU A 161 12.21 0.17 21.88
C GLU A 161 13.63 -0.44 21.81
N ASP A 162 14.12 -1.04 22.88
CA ASP A 162 15.43 -1.69 22.97
C ASP A 162 15.43 -3.17 22.56
N GLU A 163 14.26 -3.80 22.42
CA GLU A 163 14.10 -5.20 21.99
C GLU A 163 13.36 -5.32 20.66
N ALA A 164 14.08 -5.76 19.62
CA ALA A 164 13.52 -6.05 18.30
C ALA A 164 13.19 -7.52 18.09
N TRP A 165 12.24 -7.75 17.20
CA TRP A 165 12.06 -9.02 16.50
C TRP A 165 12.63 -8.92 15.09
N LEU A 166 13.25 -10.00 14.63
CA LEU A 166 13.57 -10.23 13.23
C LEU A 166 12.61 -11.27 12.66
N SER A 167 11.67 -10.83 11.85
CA SER A 167 10.73 -11.69 11.13
C SER A 167 11.26 -11.95 9.72
N VAL A 168 11.50 -13.22 9.38
CA VAL A 168 12.05 -13.63 8.08
C VAL A 168 11.00 -14.37 7.26
N PHE A 169 10.47 -13.71 6.22
CA PHE A 169 9.46 -14.25 5.33
C PHE A 169 10.11 -15.06 4.21
N VAL A 170 9.66 -16.31 4.04
CA VAL A 170 10.15 -17.23 3.01
C VAL A 170 8.96 -17.88 2.29
N PRO A 171 8.95 -17.93 0.94
CA PRO A 171 7.90 -18.63 0.20
C PRO A 171 7.77 -20.10 0.64
N VAL A 172 6.54 -20.58 0.87
CA VAL A 172 6.26 -21.99 1.23
C VAL A 172 6.87 -22.99 0.25
N THR A 173 6.94 -22.64 -1.04
CA THR A 173 7.55 -23.46 -2.10
C THR A 173 9.07 -23.64 -1.95
N ARG A 174 9.70 -22.88 -1.05
CA ARG A 174 11.15 -22.84 -0.83
C ARG A 174 11.57 -23.12 0.61
N ALA A 175 10.61 -23.25 1.54
CA ALA A 175 10.86 -23.43 2.96
C ALA A 175 11.63 -24.72 3.33
N PRO A 176 11.33 -25.93 2.83
CA PRO A 176 11.82 -27.14 3.53
C PRO A 176 13.33 -27.45 3.43
N THR A 177 14.18 -26.68 2.73
CA THR A 177 15.61 -27.02 2.53
C THR A 177 16.63 -25.89 2.70
N ARG A 178 16.25 -24.66 3.10
CA ARG A 178 17.21 -23.52 3.16
C ARG A 178 17.11 -22.62 4.40
N ASP A 179 16.36 -23.03 5.41
CA ASP A 179 15.99 -22.16 6.53
C ASP A 179 17.19 -21.65 7.34
N ALA A 180 18.13 -22.53 7.71
CA ALA A 180 19.26 -22.14 8.56
C ALA A 180 20.19 -21.10 7.90
N ALA A 181 20.55 -21.28 6.63
CA ALA A 181 21.45 -20.35 5.93
C ALA A 181 20.80 -19.00 5.63
N ILE A 182 19.48 -18.98 5.38
CA ILE A 182 18.72 -17.73 5.20
C ILE A 182 18.65 -16.99 6.54
N LEU A 183 18.28 -17.68 7.62
CA LEU A 183 18.20 -17.11 8.96
C LEU A 183 19.55 -16.52 9.41
N SER A 184 20.64 -17.29 9.31
CA SER A 184 21.97 -16.80 9.68
C SER A 184 22.45 -15.60 8.86
N THR A 185 21.97 -15.44 7.62
CA THR A 185 22.25 -14.23 6.82
C THR A 185 21.50 -13.02 7.38
N PHE A 186 20.21 -13.16 7.69
CA PHE A 186 19.43 -12.05 8.24
C PHE A 186 19.82 -11.71 9.67
N GLU A 187 20.17 -12.68 10.51
CA GLU A 187 20.67 -12.44 11.87
C GLU A 187 21.94 -11.59 11.86
N ARG A 188 22.92 -11.95 11.02
CA ARG A 188 24.16 -11.18 10.86
C ARG A 188 23.92 -9.78 10.32
N TRP A 189 22.93 -9.60 9.47
CA TRP A 189 22.53 -8.28 8.99
C TRP A 189 21.83 -7.47 10.08
N ALA A 190 20.85 -8.04 10.76
CA ALA A 190 20.02 -7.36 11.75
C ALA A 190 20.81 -6.95 13.00
N ALA A 191 21.87 -7.69 13.34
CA ALA A 191 22.80 -7.34 14.42
C ALA A 191 23.65 -6.10 14.12
N GLN A 192 23.71 -5.64 12.87
CA GLN A 192 24.42 -4.42 12.52
C GLN A 192 23.57 -3.21 12.93
N PRO A 193 24.15 -2.20 13.60
CA PRO A 193 23.42 -0.98 13.90
C PRO A 193 23.03 -0.26 12.60
N PRO A 194 21.88 0.43 12.56
CA PRO A 194 21.58 1.34 11.47
C PRO A 194 22.67 2.41 11.39
N LEU A 195 23.16 2.74 10.18
CA LEU A 195 24.12 3.84 10.01
C LEU A 195 23.29 5.11 9.79
N LEU A 196 22.89 5.71 10.91
CA LEU A 196 22.30 7.04 10.98
C LEU A 196 23.10 7.83 12.01
N ASP A 197 23.36 9.11 11.76
CA ASP A 197 24.14 9.96 12.66
C ASP A 197 23.47 10.07 14.06
N ASP A 198 22.13 10.01 14.11
CA ASP A 198 21.31 10.03 15.32
C ASP A 198 20.53 8.72 15.55
N ALA A 199 21.13 7.57 15.22
CA ALA A 199 20.52 6.27 15.49
C ALA A 199 20.18 6.12 17.00
N PRO A 200 18.97 5.66 17.38
CA PRO A 200 18.62 5.41 18.77
C PRO A 200 19.51 4.32 19.38
N VAL A 201 19.43 4.17 20.71
CA VAL A 201 20.10 3.13 21.51
C VAL A 201 20.13 1.80 20.75
N GLN A 202 21.28 1.13 20.76
CA GLN A 202 21.54 -0.09 20.00
C GLN A 202 20.44 -1.14 20.24
N GLN A 203 19.50 -1.23 19.31
CA GLN A 203 18.36 -2.14 19.38
C GLN A 203 18.85 -3.58 19.32
N ARG A 204 18.56 -4.39 20.35
CA ARG A 204 18.95 -5.80 20.41
C ARG A 204 17.90 -6.65 19.71
N ILE A 205 18.31 -7.52 18.79
CA ILE A 205 17.41 -8.55 18.26
C ILE A 205 17.18 -9.61 19.34
N ALA A 206 16.04 -9.54 20.03
CA ALA A 206 15.68 -10.43 21.13
C ALA A 206 15.04 -11.72 20.62
N HIS A 207 14.38 -11.69 19.46
CA HIS A 207 13.73 -12.84 18.85
C HIS A 207 13.95 -12.88 17.35
N VAL A 208 14.00 -14.09 16.81
CA VAL A 208 14.08 -14.37 15.38
C VAL A 208 13.01 -15.40 15.05
N GLU A 209 12.23 -15.14 14.01
CA GLU A 209 11.21 -16.06 13.53
C GLU A 209 11.32 -16.25 12.01
N LEU A 210 11.00 -17.46 11.58
CA LEU A 210 10.82 -17.78 10.17
C LEU A 210 9.32 -17.87 9.89
N VAL A 211 8.84 -17.04 8.96
CA VAL A 211 7.42 -16.95 8.60
C VAL A 211 7.23 -17.50 7.19
N PRO A 212 6.67 -18.72 7.03
CA PRO A 212 6.32 -19.22 5.71
C PRO A 212 5.19 -18.36 5.13
N VAL A 213 5.37 -17.89 3.90
CA VAL A 213 4.37 -17.08 3.18
C VAL A 213 3.90 -17.78 1.92
N GLU A 214 2.59 -17.73 1.68
CA GLU A 214 1.95 -18.24 0.49
C GLU A 214 1.36 -17.06 -0.29
N ALA A 215 2.11 -16.53 -1.25
CA ALA A 215 1.74 -15.30 -1.96
C ALA A 215 0.37 -15.40 -2.68
N GLY A 216 0.02 -16.59 -3.15
CA GLY A 216 -1.28 -16.87 -3.79
C GLY A 216 -2.43 -17.11 -2.81
N ALA A 217 -2.18 -17.09 -1.49
CA ALA A 217 -3.24 -17.31 -0.52
C ALA A 217 -4.23 -16.14 -0.53
N GLN A 218 -5.52 -16.48 -0.56
CA GLN A 218 -6.61 -15.53 -0.44
C GLN A 218 -6.73 -15.11 1.03
N THR A 219 -6.48 -13.84 1.35
CA THR A 219 -6.41 -13.34 2.73
C THR A 219 -7.67 -12.65 3.23
N TRP A 220 -8.72 -12.59 2.41
CA TRP A 220 -10.04 -12.16 2.83
C TRP A 220 -11.12 -13.13 2.37
N GLY A 221 -12.25 -13.17 3.08
CA GLY A 221 -13.34 -14.10 2.78
C GLY A 221 -14.71 -13.59 3.16
N ALA A 222 -15.72 -14.43 2.93
CA ALA A 222 -17.14 -14.09 3.13
C ALA A 222 -17.48 -13.62 4.55
N ALA A 223 -16.72 -14.06 5.56
CA ALA A 223 -16.90 -13.63 6.96
C ALA A 223 -16.65 -12.13 7.19
N GLN A 224 -15.91 -11.46 6.29
CA GLN A 224 -15.63 -10.03 6.37
C GLN A 224 -16.61 -9.19 5.52
N LEU A 225 -17.52 -9.85 4.81
CA LEU A 225 -18.53 -9.16 4.00
C LEU A 225 -19.76 -8.82 4.87
N PRO A 226 -20.44 -7.71 4.59
CA PRO A 226 -21.62 -7.31 5.33
C PRO A 226 -22.73 -8.37 5.23
N PRO A 227 -23.57 -8.52 6.27
CA PRO A 227 -24.68 -9.47 6.24
C PRO A 227 -25.58 -9.29 5.02
N GLY A 228 -25.86 -10.41 4.33
CA GLY A 228 -26.71 -10.41 3.13
C GLY A 228 -26.02 -9.94 1.84
N PHE A 229 -24.70 -9.73 1.85
CA PHE A 229 -23.95 -9.40 0.64
C PHE A 229 -24.11 -10.50 -0.44
N PRO A 230 -24.45 -10.15 -1.69
CA PRO A 230 -24.61 -11.12 -2.77
C PRO A 230 -23.24 -11.67 -3.24
N LEU A 231 -22.92 -12.91 -2.85
CA LEU A 231 -21.61 -13.52 -3.11
C LEU A 231 -21.24 -13.66 -4.59
N ALA A 232 -22.21 -13.62 -5.52
CA ALA A 232 -21.93 -13.61 -6.96
C ALA A 232 -21.09 -12.40 -7.41
N PHE A 233 -21.08 -11.33 -6.62
CA PHE A 233 -20.25 -10.15 -6.87
C PHE A 233 -18.80 -10.29 -6.40
N VAL A 234 -18.48 -11.28 -5.55
CA VAL A 234 -17.09 -11.60 -5.18
C VAL A 234 -16.26 -11.95 -6.41
N ALA A 235 -16.88 -12.57 -7.43
CA ALA A 235 -16.21 -12.92 -8.68
C ALA A 235 -15.71 -11.70 -9.50
N LEU A 236 -16.18 -10.48 -9.17
CA LEU A 236 -15.72 -9.23 -9.78
C LEU A 236 -14.39 -8.74 -9.21
N ALA A 237 -13.95 -9.23 -8.06
CA ALA A 237 -12.65 -8.88 -7.51
C ALA A 237 -11.52 -9.27 -8.49
N PRO A 238 -10.60 -8.34 -8.84
CA PRO A 238 -9.56 -8.61 -9.82
C PRO A 238 -8.42 -9.41 -9.22
N GLY A 239 -8.49 -10.74 -9.36
CA GLY A 239 -7.38 -11.61 -8.98
C GLY A 239 -7.14 -11.60 -7.47
N HIS A 240 -5.88 -11.54 -7.06
CA HIS A 240 -5.51 -11.41 -5.65
C HIS A 240 -5.55 -9.94 -5.24
N VAL A 241 -6.32 -9.65 -4.20
CA VAL A 241 -6.52 -8.31 -3.65
C VAL A 241 -6.65 -8.39 -2.13
N ALA A 242 -6.40 -7.28 -1.44
CA ALA A 242 -6.77 -7.12 -0.03
C ALA A 242 -8.15 -6.48 0.09
N LEU A 243 -8.97 -6.93 1.02
CA LEU A 243 -10.16 -6.19 1.44
C LEU A 243 -9.71 -5.00 2.31
N GLU A 244 -10.10 -3.79 1.91
CA GLU A 244 -9.83 -2.54 2.64
C GLU A 244 -11.01 -2.20 3.53
N THR A 245 -12.20 -2.09 2.92
CA THR A 245 -13.43 -1.73 3.61
C THR A 245 -14.60 -2.55 3.08
N ALA A 246 -15.58 -2.75 3.95
CA ALA A 246 -16.86 -3.33 3.57
C ALA A 246 -17.97 -2.61 4.33
N ALA A 247 -19.07 -2.33 3.65
CA ALA A 247 -20.20 -1.60 4.21
C ALA A 247 -21.53 -2.15 3.68
N GLY A 248 -22.54 -2.15 4.55
CA GLY A 248 -23.89 -2.59 4.25
C GLY A 248 -24.87 -1.96 5.23
N GLY A 249 -26.11 -1.72 4.78
CA GLY A 249 -27.12 -1.06 5.63
C GLY A 249 -26.75 0.38 6.02
N GLY A 250 -25.91 1.05 5.22
CA GLY A 250 -25.51 2.44 5.45
C GLY A 250 -24.34 2.66 6.43
N ALA A 251 -23.67 1.59 6.88
CA ALA A 251 -22.52 1.69 7.76
C ALA A 251 -21.42 0.68 7.39
N TYR A 252 -20.18 0.96 7.80
CA TYR A 252 -19.06 0.04 7.66
C TYR A 252 -19.24 -1.16 8.60
N THR A 253 -18.91 -2.34 8.08
CA THR A 253 -18.82 -3.61 8.82
C THR A 253 -17.40 -4.15 8.88
N PHE A 254 -16.49 -3.59 8.06
CA PHE A 254 -15.08 -3.92 8.03
C PHE A 254 -14.25 -2.69 7.62
N PRO A 255 -13.04 -2.48 8.20
CA PRO A 255 -12.42 -3.25 9.29
C PRO A 255 -13.09 -2.99 10.65
N PRO A 256 -12.80 -3.78 11.69
CA PRO A 256 -13.36 -3.58 13.04
C PRO A 256 -13.21 -2.15 13.57
N ALA A 257 -12.11 -1.47 13.22
CA ALA A 257 -11.87 -0.08 13.61
C ALA A 257 -12.86 0.94 13.00
N LEU A 258 -13.57 0.58 11.93
CA LEU A 258 -14.59 1.41 11.30
C LEU A 258 -16.01 0.89 11.54
N GLU A 259 -16.19 -0.20 12.29
CA GLU A 259 -17.50 -0.83 12.45
C GLU A 259 -18.54 0.15 13.02
N GLY A 260 -19.70 0.24 12.37
CA GLY A 260 -20.80 1.14 12.76
C GLY A 260 -20.61 2.60 12.31
N VAL A 261 -19.45 2.98 11.77
CA VAL A 261 -19.26 4.32 11.20
C VAL A 261 -20.18 4.47 9.97
N PRO A 262 -20.94 5.56 9.85
CA PRO A 262 -21.81 5.78 8.69
C PRO A 262 -21.03 5.82 7.37
N LEU A 263 -21.57 5.15 6.36
CA LEU A 263 -21.09 5.26 4.99
C LEU A 263 -21.69 6.52 4.36
N VAL A 264 -20.85 7.52 4.10
CA VAL A 264 -21.25 8.81 3.51
C VAL A 264 -20.85 8.82 2.03
N ASN A 265 -21.82 9.00 1.14
CA ASN A 265 -21.62 8.99 -0.32
C ASN A 265 -22.25 10.24 -0.96
N ASP A 266 -21.71 11.40 -0.63
CA ASP A 266 -22.19 12.72 -1.09
C ASP A 266 -22.35 12.80 -2.61
N TRP A 267 -21.52 12.08 -3.37
CA TRP A 267 -21.57 12.09 -4.84
C TRP A 267 -22.81 11.37 -5.38
N ASP A 268 -23.18 10.23 -4.80
CA ASP A 268 -24.41 9.54 -5.19
C ASP A 268 -25.65 10.36 -4.85
N GLU A 269 -25.63 11.05 -3.70
CA GLU A 269 -26.71 11.96 -3.30
C GLU A 269 -26.84 13.14 -4.28
N GLN A 270 -25.72 13.72 -4.71
CA GLN A 270 -25.71 14.79 -5.71
C GLN A 270 -26.23 14.34 -7.08
N GLU A 271 -26.00 13.08 -7.44
CA GLU A 271 -26.55 12.48 -8.67
C GLU A 271 -27.99 11.94 -8.49
N GLY A 272 -28.60 12.11 -7.31
CA GLY A 272 -29.96 11.65 -7.03
C GLY A 272 -30.11 10.13 -6.99
N ARG A 273 -29.01 9.40 -6.79
CA ARG A 273 -29.02 7.94 -6.68
C ARG A 273 -29.53 7.53 -5.29
N PRO A 274 -30.24 6.40 -5.19
CA PRO A 274 -30.63 5.87 -3.89
C PRO A 274 -29.39 5.47 -3.08
N PRO A 275 -29.52 5.33 -1.75
CA PRO A 275 -28.43 4.82 -0.92
C PRO A 275 -27.93 3.46 -1.41
N ARG A 276 -26.61 3.26 -1.38
CA ARG A 276 -25.99 1.97 -1.70
C ARG A 276 -26.53 0.89 -0.76
N ALA A 277 -26.90 -0.25 -1.32
CA ALA A 277 -27.21 -1.44 -0.53
C ALA A 277 -25.93 -2.00 0.11
N PHE A 278 -24.84 -2.01 -0.65
CA PHE A 278 -23.52 -2.46 -0.23
C PHE A 278 -22.41 -1.68 -0.93
N GLU A 279 -21.27 -1.59 -0.26
CA GLU A 279 -20.02 -1.11 -0.82
C GLU A 279 -18.86 -1.97 -0.33
N ILE A 280 -17.98 -2.38 -1.24
CA ILE A 280 -16.75 -3.11 -0.95
C ILE A 280 -15.60 -2.38 -1.63
N ALA A 281 -14.51 -2.12 -0.89
CA ALA A 281 -13.27 -1.64 -1.47
C ALA A 281 -12.18 -2.69 -1.33
N TRP A 282 -11.54 -2.99 -2.45
CA TRP A 282 -10.36 -3.85 -2.52
C TRP A 282 -9.14 -3.04 -2.94
N ARG A 283 -7.96 -3.45 -2.48
CA ARG A 283 -6.68 -2.91 -2.92
C ARG A 283 -5.88 -3.97 -3.65
N SER A 284 -5.39 -3.61 -4.84
CA SER A 284 -4.43 -4.41 -5.59
C SER A 284 -3.10 -3.69 -5.69
N TYR A 285 -2.00 -4.42 -5.52
CA TYR A 285 -0.65 -3.91 -5.78
C TYR A 285 -0.11 -4.39 -7.13
N ALA A 286 -0.92 -5.12 -7.91
CA ALA A 286 -0.58 -5.47 -9.28
C ALA A 286 -0.62 -4.23 -10.19
N PRO A 287 0.08 -4.25 -11.34
CA PRO A 287 0.07 -3.13 -12.29
C PRO A 287 -1.35 -2.75 -12.72
N TYR A 288 -1.65 -1.45 -12.83
CA TYR A 288 -2.98 -0.94 -13.16
C TYR A 288 -3.57 -1.54 -14.44
N ASP A 289 -2.78 -1.64 -15.51
CA ASP A 289 -3.24 -2.23 -16.77
C ASP A 289 -3.65 -3.71 -16.62
N GLU A 290 -2.99 -4.46 -15.73
CA GLU A 290 -3.36 -5.83 -15.42
C GLU A 290 -4.69 -5.87 -14.66
N VAL A 291 -4.82 -5.08 -13.59
CA VAL A 291 -6.06 -4.97 -12.80
C VAL A 291 -7.23 -4.58 -13.69
N ARG A 292 -7.07 -3.55 -14.54
CA ARG A 292 -8.08 -3.12 -15.50
C ARG A 292 -8.50 -4.26 -16.43
N THR A 293 -7.52 -4.97 -17.00
CA THR A 293 -7.80 -6.08 -17.93
C THR A 293 -8.54 -7.22 -17.22
N GLN A 294 -8.15 -7.56 -16.00
CA GLN A 294 -8.83 -8.58 -15.20
C GLN A 294 -10.27 -8.17 -14.85
N SER A 295 -10.47 -6.93 -14.38
CA SER A 295 -11.80 -6.39 -14.06
C SER A 295 -12.72 -6.38 -15.27
N MET A 296 -12.24 -5.93 -16.44
CA MET A 296 -13.02 -5.94 -17.68
C MET A 296 -13.47 -7.35 -18.08
N ARG A 297 -12.58 -8.35 -17.98
CA ARG A 297 -12.93 -9.75 -18.27
C ARG A 297 -14.00 -10.29 -17.32
N ARG A 298 -13.92 -9.95 -16.02
CA ARG A 298 -14.84 -10.42 -14.97
C ARG A 298 -16.20 -9.72 -15.00
N ALA A 299 -16.21 -8.45 -15.41
CA ALA A 299 -17.43 -7.64 -15.47
C ALA A 299 -18.35 -8.00 -16.65
N GLY A 300 -17.87 -8.74 -17.66
CA GLY A 300 -18.66 -9.43 -18.69
C GLY A 300 -19.95 -8.73 -19.16
N GLY A 301 -19.86 -7.88 -20.19
CA GLY A 301 -21.01 -7.14 -20.73
C GLY A 301 -21.29 -5.79 -20.06
N ALA A 302 -20.50 -5.43 -19.04
CA ALA A 302 -20.54 -4.12 -18.40
C ALA A 302 -20.26 -2.97 -19.38
N ARG A 303 -20.88 -1.82 -19.13
CA ARG A 303 -20.60 -0.58 -19.84
C ARG A 303 -19.33 0.05 -19.29
N LEU A 304 -18.38 0.30 -20.17
CA LEU A 304 -17.13 1.00 -19.84
C LEU A 304 -17.33 2.50 -19.97
N GLN A 305 -16.99 3.24 -18.91
CA GLN A 305 -16.93 4.69 -18.90
C GLN A 305 -15.54 5.14 -18.47
N ARG A 306 -15.01 6.18 -19.11
CA ARG A 306 -13.81 6.87 -18.60
C ARG A 306 -14.25 7.81 -17.48
N GLY A 307 -13.78 7.55 -16.27
CA GLY A 307 -13.84 8.53 -15.19
C GLY A 307 -12.72 9.56 -15.33
N ALA A 308 -12.76 10.60 -14.50
CA ALA A 308 -11.72 11.64 -14.47
C ALA A 308 -10.34 11.10 -14.03
N HIS A 309 -10.33 10.06 -13.18
CA HIS A 309 -9.11 9.50 -12.57
C HIS A 309 -8.98 7.98 -12.75
N GLY A 310 -9.82 7.36 -13.58
CA GLY A 310 -9.90 5.92 -13.60
C GLY A 310 -10.88 5.34 -14.60
N VAL A 311 -11.16 4.05 -14.42
CA VAL A 311 -12.12 3.29 -15.22
C VAL A 311 -13.33 2.94 -14.37
N VAL A 312 -14.52 3.20 -14.90
CA VAL A 312 -15.79 2.80 -14.29
C VAL A 312 -16.46 1.75 -15.17
N LEU A 313 -16.82 0.62 -14.56
CA LEU A 313 -17.57 -0.47 -15.18
C LEU A 313 -18.92 -0.55 -14.49
N SER A 314 -20.01 -0.45 -15.23
CA SER A 314 -21.36 -0.58 -14.66
C SER A 314 -22.19 -1.63 -15.38
N GLY A 315 -23.13 -2.25 -14.66
CA GLY A 315 -24.00 -3.27 -15.21
C GLY A 315 -25.05 -3.72 -14.21
N GLU A 316 -25.75 -4.79 -14.57
CA GLU A 316 -26.75 -5.42 -13.71
C GLU A 316 -26.42 -6.90 -13.52
N ARG A 317 -26.64 -7.41 -12.31
CA ARG A 317 -26.46 -8.83 -11.97
C ARG A 317 -27.28 -9.17 -10.72
N ASP A 318 -27.96 -10.31 -10.74
CA ASP A 318 -28.69 -10.87 -9.59
C ASP A 318 -29.66 -9.89 -8.89
N GLY A 319 -30.34 -9.05 -9.66
CA GLY A 319 -31.29 -8.05 -9.14
C GLY A 319 -30.65 -6.80 -8.55
N TYR A 320 -29.36 -6.58 -8.79
CA TYR A 320 -28.63 -5.37 -8.42
C TYR A 320 -28.07 -4.67 -9.65
N SER A 321 -28.10 -3.34 -9.62
CA SER A 321 -27.19 -2.52 -10.40
C SER A 321 -25.87 -2.41 -9.66
N TYR A 322 -24.77 -2.47 -10.39
CA TYR A 322 -23.44 -2.30 -9.82
C TYR A 322 -22.61 -1.28 -10.57
N MET A 323 -21.69 -0.69 -9.83
CA MET A 323 -20.59 0.12 -10.34
C MET A 323 -19.29 -0.41 -9.73
N LEU A 324 -18.31 -0.67 -10.59
CA LEU A 324 -16.96 -1.06 -10.23
C LEU A 324 -16.01 0.04 -10.72
N GLN A 325 -15.46 0.80 -9.80
CA GLN A 325 -14.51 1.88 -10.07
C GLN A 325 -13.08 1.41 -9.77
N LEU A 326 -12.16 1.72 -10.68
CA LEU A 326 -10.73 1.44 -10.54
C LEU A 326 -10.00 2.78 -10.54
N ASP A 327 -9.34 3.09 -9.43
CA ASP A 327 -8.53 4.29 -9.24
C ASP A 327 -7.05 3.92 -9.10
N ASP A 328 -6.19 4.50 -9.93
CA ASP A 328 -4.74 4.34 -9.83
C ASP A 328 -4.19 5.33 -8.80
N GLU A 329 -3.85 4.84 -7.61
CA GLU A 329 -3.29 5.63 -6.51
C GLU A 329 -1.75 5.56 -6.49
N GLY A 330 -1.12 5.16 -7.61
CA GLY A 330 0.32 5.09 -7.76
C GLY A 330 0.96 4.11 -6.77
N GLU A 331 1.73 4.63 -5.82
CA GLU A 331 2.41 3.81 -4.81
C GLU A 331 1.48 3.20 -3.76
N ALA A 332 0.26 3.72 -3.60
CA ALA A 332 -0.74 3.04 -2.78
C ALA A 332 -1.35 1.84 -3.51
N GLY A 333 -1.08 1.66 -4.82
CA GLY A 333 -1.65 0.62 -5.66
C GLY A 333 -2.96 1.05 -6.33
N VAL A 334 -3.76 0.08 -6.72
CA VAL A 334 -5.05 0.30 -7.38
C VAL A 334 -6.17 0.06 -6.36
N LEU A 335 -6.96 1.09 -6.11
CA LEU A 335 -8.20 0.97 -5.34
C LEU A 335 -9.32 0.52 -6.26
N VAL A 336 -10.04 -0.52 -5.87
CA VAL A 336 -11.11 -1.13 -6.63
C VAL A 336 -12.38 -1.10 -5.78
N THR A 337 -13.29 -0.18 -6.10
CA THR A 337 -14.51 0.05 -5.33
C THR A 337 -15.71 -0.53 -6.06
N LEU A 338 -16.40 -1.48 -5.43
CA LEU A 338 -17.66 -2.05 -5.88
C LEU A 338 -18.81 -1.45 -5.08
N ALA A 339 -19.72 -0.76 -5.75
CA ALA A 339 -20.96 -0.24 -5.19
C ALA A 339 -22.18 -0.98 -5.78
N LEU A 340 -23.14 -1.36 -4.93
CA LEU A 340 -24.34 -2.09 -5.31
C LEU A 340 -25.62 -1.34 -4.91
N TRP A 341 -26.59 -1.28 -5.81
CA TRP A 341 -27.95 -0.79 -5.56
C TRP A 341 -28.97 -1.88 -5.87
N ARG A 342 -30.05 -1.94 -5.08
CA ARG A 342 -31.15 -2.87 -5.36
C ARG A 342 -31.93 -2.40 -6.59
N GLY A 343 -32.21 -3.33 -7.49
CA GLY A 343 -32.94 -3.08 -8.73
C GLY A 343 -32.10 -2.36 -9.78
N THR A 344 -32.78 -1.86 -10.81
CA THR A 344 -32.19 -1.11 -11.91
C THR A 344 -32.05 0.36 -11.54
N LEU A 345 -30.83 0.89 -11.60
CA LEU A 345 -30.60 2.32 -11.52
C LEU A 345 -31.05 2.97 -12.83
N PRO A 346 -31.74 4.13 -12.77
CA PRO A 346 -31.98 4.93 -13.96
C PRO A 346 -30.63 5.33 -14.55
N HIS A 347 -30.46 5.11 -15.85
CA HIS A 347 -29.26 5.56 -16.55
C HIS A 347 -29.22 7.09 -16.54
N PRO A 348 -28.05 7.71 -16.30
CA PRO A 348 -27.86 9.12 -16.58
C PRO A 348 -28.01 9.43 -18.08
#